data_AF-A0A1G1WZN2-F1
#
_entry.id   AF-A0A1G1WZN2-F1
#
_cell.length_a   1.000
_cell.length_b   1.000
_cell.length_c   1.000
_cell.angle_alpha   90.00
_cell.angle_beta   90.00
_cell.angle_gamma   90.00
#
_symmetry.space_group_name_H-M   'P 1'
#
loop_
_entity.id
_entity.type
_entity.pdbx_description
1 polymer ?
#
loop_
_entity_poly.entity_id
_entity_poly.type
_entity_poly.pdbx_seq_one_letter_code
_entity_poly.pdbx_strand_id
1 'polypeptide(L)'
;MDKTNLQVPISKELRNKAEKVALKQGFSSLQETVRIFLNKYASGNIAVSFEDQPVQLSPAAIKRYQKMDHDIESGKTKLKSFDSVEDLMNDLNS
;
A
#
# COMPACT_ATOMS: atom_id res chain seq x y z
N MET A 1 -25.68 -2.01 24.72
CA MET A 1 -24.37 -2.62 24.40
C MET A 1 -24.67 -3.88 23.61
N ASP A 2 -24.68 -3.79 22.27
CA ASP A 2 -25.00 -4.92 21.41
C ASP A 2 -23.69 -5.59 20.99
N LYS A 3 -23.50 -6.85 21.38
CA LYS A 3 -22.29 -7.64 21.09
C LYS A 3 -22.72 -8.93 20.43
N THR A 4 -22.09 -9.25 19.31
CA THR A 4 -22.28 -10.52 18.59
C THR A 4 -20.97 -11.29 18.49
N ASN A 5 -21.10 -12.61 18.30
CA ASN A 5 -19.97 -13.52 18.15
C ASN A 5 -19.65 -13.72 16.67
N LEU A 6 -18.37 -13.54 16.30
CA LEU A 6 -17.87 -13.92 14.98
C LEU A 6 -17.17 -15.27 15.07
N GLN A 7 -17.69 -16.28 14.36
CA GLN A 7 -17.08 -17.59 14.23
C GLN A 7 -16.50 -17.75 12.84
N VAL A 8 -15.20 -18.02 12.75
CA VAL A 8 -14.49 -18.21 11.47
C VAL A 8 -13.76 -19.55 11.52
N PRO A 9 -14.22 -20.57 10.78
CA PRO A 9 -13.51 -21.83 10.66
C PRO A 9 -12.15 -21.61 9.98
N ILE A 10 -11.06 -21.95 10.67
CA ILE A 10 -9.70 -21.89 10.17
C ILE A 10 -8.92 -23.12 10.65
N SER A 11 -7.80 -23.43 9.99
CA SER A 11 -6.94 -24.51 10.47
C SER A 11 -6.37 -24.18 11.85
N LYS A 12 -6.22 -25.21 12.70
CA LYS A 12 -5.62 -25.07 14.04
C LYS A 12 -4.21 -24.49 13.97
N GLU A 13 -3.46 -24.89 12.95
CA GLU A 13 -2.10 -24.40 12.71
C GLU A 13 -2.07 -22.90 12.42
N LEU A 14 -2.94 -22.42 11.52
CA LEU A 14 -3.04 -21.00 11.19
C LEU A 14 -3.43 -20.20 12.43
N ARG A 15 -4.43 -20.66 13.19
CA ARG A 15 -4.86 -20.03 14.44
C ARG A 15 -3.69 -19.89 15.41
N ASN A 16 -2.97 -20.98 15.67
CA ASN A 16 -1.85 -21.01 16.62
C ASN A 16 -0.70 -20.11 16.17
N LYS A 17 -0.42 -20.07 14.87
CA LYS A 17 0.62 -19.20 14.30
C LYS A 17 0.23 -17.73 14.47
N ALA A 18 -1.00 -17.37 14.09
CA ALA A 18 -1.51 -16.01 14.22
C ALA A 18 -1.55 -15.53 15.67
N GLU A 19 -1.99 -16.39 16.60
CA GLU A 19 -2.02 -16.09 18.03
C GLU A 19 -0.62 -15.81 18.60
N LYS A 20 0.39 -16.63 18.25
CA LYS A 20 1.78 -16.38 18.64
C LYS A 20 2.29 -15.03 18.13
N VAL A 21 1.92 -14.64 16.91
CA VAL A 21 2.30 -13.34 16.33
C VAL A 21 1.60 -12.20 17.05
N ALA A 22 0.30 -12.32 17.34
CA ALA A 22 -0.46 -11.32 18.07
C ALA A 22 0.13 -11.06 19.46
N LEU A 23 0.43 -12.12 20.22
CA LEU A 23 1.05 -12.00 21.53
C LEU A 23 2.45 -11.36 21.46
N LYS A 24 3.26 -11.71 20.46
CA LYS A 24 4.58 -11.08 20.23
C LYS A 24 4.49 -9.58 19.93
N GLN A 25 3.39 -9.14 19.33
CA GLN A 25 3.14 -7.72 19.03
C GLN A 25 2.52 -6.97 20.24
N GLY A 26 2.32 -7.64 21.38
CA GLY A 26 1.80 -7.04 22.60
C GLY A 26 0.28 -7.04 22.72
N PHE A 27 -0.45 -7.71 21.81
CA PHE A 27 -1.89 -7.89 21.97
C PHE A 27 -2.21 -8.92 23.05
N SER A 28 -3.35 -8.76 23.71
CA SER A 28 -3.83 -9.65 24.77
C SER A 28 -4.36 -10.97 24.21
N SER A 29 -4.83 -10.97 22.96
CA SER A 29 -5.38 -12.15 22.30
C SER A 29 -5.44 -11.96 20.78
N LEU A 30 -5.58 -13.06 20.04
CA LEU A 30 -5.83 -13.02 18.60
C LEU A 30 -7.14 -12.26 18.27
N GLN A 31 -8.15 -12.39 19.12
CA GLN A 31 -9.47 -11.76 18.95
C GLN A 31 -9.38 -10.23 19.03
N GLU A 32 -8.45 -9.70 19.82
CA GLU A 32 -8.18 -8.26 19.88
C GLU A 32 -7.66 -7.75 18.54
N THR A 33 -6.68 -8.45 17.97
CA THR A 33 -6.14 -8.13 16.64
C THR A 33 -7.25 -8.17 15.57
N VAL A 34 -8.12 -9.19 15.60
CA VAL A 34 -9.26 -9.30 14.68
C VAL A 34 -10.23 -8.13 14.84
N ARG A 35 -10.54 -7.70 16.07
CA ARG A 35 -11.43 -6.55 16.31
C ARG A 35 -10.84 -5.25 15.76
N ILE A 36 -9.54 -5.01 15.98
CA ILE A 36 -8.86 -3.82 15.46
C ILE A 36 -8.85 -3.83 13.94
N PHE A 37 -8.53 -4.99 13.33
CA PHE A 37 -8.59 -5.17 11.89
C PHE A 37 -9.99 -4.86 11.34
N LEU A 38 -11.03 -5.48 11.90
CA LEU A 38 -12.42 -5.25 11.46
C LEU A 38 -12.85 -3.79 11.62
N ASN A 39 -12.42 -3.12 12.69
CA ASN A 39 -12.69 -1.70 12.89
C ASN A 39 -12.02 -0.84 11.81
N LYS A 40 -10.75 -1.11 11.49
CA LYS A 40 -10.01 -0.40 10.43
C LYS A 40 -10.55 -0.71 9.04
N TYR A 41 -10.98 -1.94 8.81
CA TYR A 41 -11.61 -2.37 7.56
C TYR A 41 -12.96 -1.68 7.37
N ALA A 42 -13.83 -1.70 8.39
CA ALA A 42 -15.13 -1.03 8.36
C ALA A 42 -15.01 0.49 8.21
N SER A 43 -13.92 1.10 8.70
CA SER A 43 -13.65 2.53 8.55
C SER A 43 -12.99 2.90 7.22
N GLY A 44 -12.78 1.95 6.29
CA GLY A 44 -12.12 2.20 5.01
C GLY A 44 -10.61 2.45 5.07
N ASN A 45 -9.98 2.24 6.23
CA ASN A 45 -8.52 2.43 6.41
C ASN A 45 -7.69 1.24 5.91
N ILE A 46 -8.35 0.10 5.67
CA ILE A 46 -7.74 -1.09 5.06
C ILE A 46 -8.63 -1.50 3.89
N ALA A 47 -8.05 -1.54 2.69
CA ALA A 47 -8.67 -2.14 1.52
C ALA A 47 -8.08 -3.54 1.32
N VAL A 48 -8.93 -4.57 1.41
CA VAL A 48 -8.55 -5.92 1.00
C VAL A 48 -8.86 -6.02 -0.49
N SER A 49 -7.82 -5.86 -1.31
CA SER A 49 -7.86 -6.10 -2.75
C SER A 49 -7.40 -7.52 -3.03
N PHE A 50 -8.12 -8.22 -3.92
CA PHE A 50 -7.63 -9.47 -4.52
C PHE A 50 -6.77 -9.21 -5.78
N GLU A 51 -6.68 -7.95 -6.20
CA GLU A 51 -5.74 -7.50 -7.23
C GLU A 51 -4.40 -7.13 -6.58
N ASP A 52 -3.30 -7.35 -7.32
CA ASP A 52 -1.93 -7.04 -6.92
C ASP A 52 -1.87 -5.69 -6.19
N GLN A 53 -1.19 -5.66 -5.04
CA GLN A 53 -1.11 -4.44 -4.23
C GLN A 53 -0.67 -3.27 -5.11
N PRO A 54 -1.37 -2.13 -5.08
CA PRO A 54 -0.96 -0.97 -5.86
C PRO A 54 0.49 -0.67 -5.49
N VAL A 55 1.36 -0.56 -6.49
CA VAL A 55 2.80 -0.36 -6.29
C VAL A 55 3.00 0.91 -5.47
N GLN A 56 3.24 0.74 -4.17
CA GLN A 56 3.47 1.86 -3.27
C GLN A 56 4.93 2.25 -3.37
N LEU A 57 5.17 3.45 -3.92
CA LEU A 57 6.51 4.00 -4.04
C LEU A 57 7.15 4.17 -2.66
N SER A 58 8.45 3.88 -2.56
CA SER A 58 9.20 4.14 -1.33
C SER A 58 9.21 5.64 -1.01
N PRO A 59 9.37 6.05 0.27
CA PRO A 59 9.45 7.47 0.62
C PRO A 59 10.50 8.24 -0.18
N ALA A 60 11.63 7.60 -0.51
CA ALA A 60 12.67 8.17 -1.36
C ALA A 60 12.21 8.37 -2.81
N ALA A 61 11.46 7.41 -3.37
CA ALA A 61 10.91 7.52 -4.72
C ALA A 61 9.84 8.61 -4.80
N ILE A 62 8.94 8.70 -3.81
CA ILE A 62 7.93 9.77 -3.71
C ILE A 62 8.61 11.14 -3.74
N LYS A 63 9.63 11.34 -2.88
CA LYS A 63 10.38 12.59 -2.83
C LYS A 63 11.06 12.93 -4.16
N ARG A 64 11.57 11.92 -4.87
CA ARG A 64 12.20 12.10 -6.19
C ARG A 64 11.18 12.56 -7.23
N TYR A 65 10.03 11.89 -7.33
CA TYR A 65 9.00 12.24 -8.30
C TYR A 65 8.37 13.60 -8.00
N GLN A 66 8.06 13.89 -6.74
CA GLN A 66 7.56 15.22 -6.34
C GLN A 66 8.53 16.35 -6.70
N LYS A 67 9.85 16.10 -6.60
CA LYS A 67 10.85 17.07 -7.03
C LYS A 67 10.85 17.22 -8.56
N MET A 68 10.71 16.13 -9.32
CA MET A 68 10.62 16.18 -10.78
C MET A 68 9.39 16.99 -11.22
N ASP A 69 8.23 16.73 -10.62
CA ASP A 69 6.99 17.46 -10.90
C ASP A 69 7.18 18.96 -10.61
N HIS A 70 7.73 19.30 -9.44
CA HIS A 70 8.02 20.69 -9.10
C HIS A 70 9.03 21.36 -10.05
N ASP A 71 10.11 20.66 -10.44
CA ASP A 71 11.11 21.19 -11.37
C ASP A 71 10.52 21.37 -12.80
N ILE A 72 9.53 20.57 -13.18
CA ILE A 72 8.77 20.72 -14.45
C ILE A 72 7.81 21.91 -14.35
N GLU A 73 6.98 21.98 -13.31
CA GLU A 73 5.99 23.05 -13.10
C GLU A 73 6.63 24.42 -12.93
N SER A 74 7.78 24.48 -12.26
CA SER A 74 8.54 25.73 -12.08
C SER A 74 9.31 26.17 -13.33
N GLY A 75 9.25 25.40 -14.43
CA GLY A 75 9.97 25.71 -15.67
C GLY A 75 11.49 25.57 -15.57
N LYS A 76 11.99 24.98 -14.48
CA LYS A 76 13.42 24.76 -14.24
C LYS A 76 13.98 23.65 -15.13
N THR A 77 13.15 22.66 -15.46
CA THR A 77 13.48 21.60 -16.41
C THR A 77 13.18 22.06 -17.83
N LYS A 78 14.17 21.97 -18.72
CA LYS A 78 13.96 22.21 -20.15
C LYS A 78 13.15 21.07 -20.74
N LEU A 79 11.89 21.35 -21.07
CA LEU A 79 11.03 20.41 -21.77
C LEU A 79 11.38 20.44 -23.26
N LYS A 80 11.42 19.26 -23.87
CA LYS A 80 11.61 19.09 -25.31
C LYS A 80 10.35 18.45 -25.89
N SER A 81 9.86 19.00 -26.98
CA SER A 81 8.74 18.44 -27.74
C SER A 81 9.26 17.68 -28.94
N PHE A 82 8.55 16.63 -29.32
CA PHE A 82 8.86 15.80 -30.47
C PHE A 82 7.59 15.61 -31.29
N ASP A 83 7.73 15.63 -32.61
CA ASP A 83 6.61 15.53 -33.54
C ASP A 83 6.34 14.07 -33.98
N SER A 84 7.28 13.15 -33.70
CA SER A 84 7.14 11.73 -33.97
C SER A 84 7.76 10.86 -32.88
N VAL A 85 7.29 9.61 -32.78
CA VAL A 85 7.86 8.60 -31.88
C VAL A 85 9.31 8.28 -32.27
N GLU A 86 9.63 8.30 -33.55
CA GLU A 86 10.96 8.02 -34.07
C GLU A 86 11.97 9.09 -33.60
N ASP A 87 11.59 10.37 -33.67
CA ASP A 87 12.43 11.49 -33.20
C ASP A 87 12.67 11.42 -31.69
N LEU A 88 11.64 11.06 -30.92
CA LEU A 88 11.77 10.85 -29.46
C LEU A 88 12.73 9.71 -29.16
N MET A 89 12.58 8.57 -29.83
CA MET A 89 13.42 7.39 -29.59
C MET A 89 14.86 7.61 -30.03
N ASN A 90 15.10 8.38 -31.09
CA ASN A 90 16.44 8.77 -31.50
C ASN A 90 17.13 9.62 -30.43
N ASP A 91 16.43 10.60 -29.84
CA ASP A 91 16.98 11.44 -28.76
C ASP A 91 17.26 10.66 -27.47
N LEU A 92 16.39 9.72 -27.09
CA LEU A 92 16.54 8.91 -25.88
C LEU A 92 17.65 7.86 -25.96
N ASN A 93 17.96 7.37 -27.17
CA ASN A 93 18.97 6.34 -27.40
C ASN A 93 20.34 6.90 -27.85
N SER A 94 20.47 8.23 -27.95
CA SER A 94 21.71 8.94 -28.24
C SER A 94 22.60 9.08 -27.01
#